data_AF-S9QHT3-F1
#
_entry.id   AF-S9QHT3-F1
#
_cell.length_a   1.000
_cell.length_b   1.000
_cell.length_c   1.000
_cell.angle_alpha   90.00
_cell.angle_beta   90.00
_cell.angle_gamma   90.00
#
_symmetry.space_group_name_H-M   'P 1'
#
loop_
_entity.id
_entity.type
_entity.pdbx_description
1 polymer ?
#
loop_
_entity_poly.entity_id
_entity_poly.type
_entity_poly.pdbx_seq_one_letter_code
_entity_poly.pdbx_strand_id
1 'polypeptide(L)'
;MLLPVLLLALPARGAPLAPATEQARFVFAWKGVPVGLVTLSLEARRFTYTSRHLHTRGEHVGQRTREVTVALGADGVVAGSSSVSQALWLWHKPLASGCVLGREELSGREGPHCVTTLQEDRVEGTLFGQPFRARYDSRGRMVALEVGESRFTQVPPGTRLRAPPDLFVDGVPVEGDRGVLGFEPPWPLARRPAWLTEWREAPARALAREVHASFPEKLPSAADWSDTGAGEAGGCLAHASRFAARAAARGQRVALVQGLLVVDGGPARPHAWVRVGLAGGEVLELDPTSLDTVLPTTHLALAVVEPGRPTVEAGERWLALLRGEHRVVRAPAAR
;
A
#
# COMPACT_ATOMS: atom_id res chain seq x y z
N MET A 1 72.02 41.01 -18.61
CA MET A 1 70.61 41.43 -18.78
C MET A 1 69.75 40.20 -18.63
N LEU A 2 69.04 40.07 -17.51
CA LEU A 2 68.17 38.95 -17.17
C LEU A 2 66.79 39.52 -16.84
N LEU A 3 65.78 39.17 -17.63
CA LEU A 3 64.37 39.38 -17.31
C LEU A 3 63.89 38.20 -16.45
N PRO A 4 63.20 38.42 -15.32
CA PRO A 4 62.27 37.44 -14.80
C PRO A 4 60.83 37.89 -15.13
N VAL A 5 60.13 37.02 -15.85
CA VAL A 5 58.68 37.08 -16.08
C VAL A 5 57.99 36.71 -14.77
N LEU A 6 57.26 37.66 -14.19
CA LEU A 6 56.41 37.44 -13.02
C LEU A 6 55.04 36.94 -13.51
N LEU A 7 54.82 35.63 -13.49
CA LEU A 7 53.51 35.02 -13.74
C LEU A 7 52.69 35.05 -12.44
N LEU A 8 51.73 35.97 -12.40
CA LEU A 8 50.65 36.01 -11.41
C LEU A 8 49.75 34.78 -11.58
N ALA A 9 49.90 33.78 -10.70
CA ALA A 9 48.93 32.72 -10.56
C ALA A 9 47.75 33.21 -9.71
N LEU A 10 46.64 33.56 -10.35
CA LEU A 10 45.34 33.76 -9.68
C LEU A 10 44.84 32.40 -9.14
N PRO A 11 44.35 32.31 -7.89
CA PRO A 11 43.66 31.12 -7.45
C PRO A 11 42.35 30.99 -8.23
N ALA A 12 42.23 29.88 -8.97
CA ALA A 12 41.01 29.52 -9.67
C ALA A 12 39.83 29.49 -8.70
N ARG A 13 38.76 30.20 -9.07
CA ARG A 13 37.44 30.17 -8.42
C ARG A 13 37.06 28.74 -8.07
N GLY A 14 36.85 28.49 -6.78
CA GLY A 14 36.34 27.22 -6.28
C GLY A 14 35.06 26.83 -7.00
N ALA A 15 35.03 25.60 -7.53
CA ALA A 15 33.81 25.01 -8.03
C ALA A 15 32.74 25.03 -6.91
N PRO A 16 31.47 25.35 -7.21
CA PRO A 16 30.42 25.28 -6.21
C PRO A 16 30.34 23.83 -5.70
N LEU A 17 30.55 23.65 -4.38
CA LEU A 17 30.25 22.38 -3.71
C LEU A 17 28.80 22.03 -4.01
N ALA A 18 28.57 20.87 -4.63
CA ALA A 18 27.23 20.31 -4.75
C ALA A 18 26.59 20.27 -3.35
N PRO A 19 25.30 20.63 -3.22
CA PRO A 19 24.64 20.62 -1.92
C PRO A 19 24.79 19.24 -1.29
N ALA A 20 25.18 19.19 -0.02
CA ALA A 20 25.32 17.94 0.71
C ALA A 20 23.95 17.25 0.78
N THR A 21 23.82 16.10 0.12
CA THR A 21 22.64 15.25 0.23
C THR A 21 22.69 14.52 1.56
N GLU A 22 21.71 14.75 2.41
CA GLU A 22 21.50 13.93 3.59
C GLU A 22 20.61 12.74 3.22
N GLN A 23 20.96 11.54 3.67
CA GLN A 23 20.15 10.34 3.42
C GLN A 23 20.13 9.41 4.63
N ALA A 24 18.98 8.78 4.87
CA ALA A 24 18.82 7.69 5.81
C ALA A 24 17.99 6.56 5.22
N ARG A 25 18.24 5.34 5.69
CA ARG A 25 17.53 4.13 5.26
C ARG A 25 17.02 3.37 6.47
N PHE A 26 15.80 2.84 6.36
CA PHE A 26 15.13 2.11 7.42
C PHE A 26 14.54 0.82 6.87
N VAL A 27 14.74 -0.29 7.57
CA VAL A 27 13.91 -1.48 7.40
C VAL A 27 12.57 -1.22 8.05
N PHE A 28 11.50 -1.35 7.27
CA PHE A 28 10.12 -1.36 7.72
C PHE A 28 9.69 -2.79 7.97
N ALA A 29 9.31 -3.07 9.22
CA ALA A 29 8.72 -4.31 9.65
C ALA A 29 7.28 -4.09 10.11
N TRP A 30 6.39 -5.00 9.76
CA TRP A 30 5.01 -5.04 10.24
C TRP A 30 4.79 -6.34 11.01
N LYS A 31 4.28 -6.24 12.25
CA LYS A 31 4.17 -7.39 13.18
C LYS A 31 5.47 -8.20 13.31
N GLY A 32 6.61 -7.50 13.29
CA GLY A 32 7.94 -8.11 13.37
C GLY A 32 8.47 -8.70 12.05
N VAL A 33 7.66 -8.75 10.99
CA VAL A 33 8.09 -9.26 9.67
C VAL A 33 8.67 -8.11 8.84
N PRO A 34 9.94 -8.16 8.40
CA PRO A 34 10.51 -7.16 7.50
C PRO A 34 9.83 -7.22 6.13
N VAL A 35 9.03 -6.21 5.81
CA VAL A 35 8.23 -6.15 4.58
C VAL A 35 8.66 -5.02 3.65
N GLY A 36 9.59 -4.15 4.05
CA GLY A 36 10.01 -3.08 3.18
C GLY A 36 11.20 -2.25 3.64
N LEU A 37 11.67 -1.39 2.75
CA LEU A 37 12.69 -0.40 3.01
C LEU A 37 12.11 0.98 2.75
N VAL A 38 12.38 1.91 3.67
CA VAL A 38 12.12 3.33 3.50
C VAL A 38 13.46 4.03 3.33
N THR A 39 13.55 4.92 2.34
CA THR A 39 14.69 5.80 2.13
C THR A 39 14.20 7.23 2.22
N LEU A 40 14.86 8.01 3.08
CA LEU A 40 14.61 9.43 3.26
C LEU A 40 15.82 10.17 2.70
N SER A 41 15.59 11.14 1.82
CA SER A 41 16.66 11.97 1.27
C SER A 41 16.27 13.44 1.36
N LEU A 42 17.20 14.27 1.82
CA LEU A 42 17.05 15.72 1.85
C LEU A 42 18.20 16.35 1.07
N GLU A 43 17.85 17.05 0.00
CA GLU A 43 18.79 17.80 -0.82
C GLU A 43 18.29 19.25 -0.94
N ALA A 44 19.08 20.17 -0.38
CA ALA A 44 18.68 21.58 -0.21
C ALA A 44 17.31 21.70 0.50
N ARG A 45 16.24 22.03 -0.23
CA ARG A 45 14.87 22.15 0.29
C ARG A 45 13.91 21.17 -0.38
N ARG A 46 14.42 20.05 -0.86
CA ARG A 46 13.64 18.97 -1.47
C ARG A 46 13.79 17.74 -0.60
N PHE A 47 12.68 17.32 -0.01
CA PHE A 47 12.60 16.09 0.75
C PHE A 47 11.94 15.01 -0.10
N THR A 48 12.63 13.88 -0.24
CA THR A 48 12.14 12.72 -0.97
C THR A 48 11.96 11.55 -0.02
N TYR A 49 10.75 11.02 0.01
CA TYR A 49 10.38 9.79 0.68
C TYR A 49 10.19 8.70 -0.37
N THR A 50 10.97 7.63 -0.26
CA THR A 50 10.84 6.45 -1.12
C THR A 50 10.55 5.23 -0.26
N SER A 51 9.39 4.61 -0.45
CA SER A 51 9.03 3.35 0.18
C SER A 51 9.06 2.21 -0.84
N ARG A 52 9.71 1.12 -0.47
CA ARG A 52 9.85 -0.11 -1.26
C ARG A 52 9.37 -1.29 -0.43
N HIS A 53 8.19 -1.80 -0.73
CA HIS A 53 7.62 -2.96 -0.05
C HIS A 53 7.84 -4.22 -0.87
N LEU A 54 8.26 -5.29 -0.20
CA LEU A 54 8.33 -6.63 -0.73
C LEU A 54 7.10 -7.40 -0.29
N HIS A 55 6.63 -8.28 -1.16
CA HIS A 55 5.54 -9.20 -0.87
C HIS A 55 5.83 -10.51 -1.55
N THR A 56 5.43 -11.59 -0.89
CA THR A 56 5.65 -12.95 -1.37
C THR A 56 4.29 -13.58 -1.63
N ARG A 57 4.15 -14.27 -2.77
CA ARG A 57 3.00 -15.10 -3.08
C ARG A 57 3.48 -16.41 -3.70
N GLY A 58 3.37 -17.50 -2.95
CA GLY A 58 4.07 -18.75 -3.27
C GLY A 58 5.58 -18.53 -3.39
N GLU A 59 6.18 -18.99 -4.49
CA GLU A 59 7.62 -18.81 -4.77
C GLU A 59 7.97 -17.43 -5.35
N HIS A 60 6.96 -16.62 -5.70
CA HIS A 60 7.18 -15.35 -6.37
C HIS A 60 7.33 -14.21 -5.36
N VAL A 61 8.37 -13.41 -5.53
CA VAL A 61 8.63 -12.21 -4.73
C VAL A 61 8.41 -10.99 -5.59
N GLY A 62 7.35 -10.25 -5.29
CA GLY A 62 7.08 -8.98 -5.95
C GLY A 62 7.57 -7.80 -5.12
N GLN A 63 7.64 -6.65 -5.78
CA GLN A 63 8.05 -5.39 -5.17
C GLN A 63 7.14 -4.26 -5.62
N ARG A 64 6.69 -3.44 -4.66
CA ARG A 64 6.01 -2.17 -4.94
C ARG A 64 6.87 -1.02 -4.44
N THR A 65 7.18 -0.08 -5.33
CA THR A 65 7.89 1.16 -4.97
C THR A 65 6.97 2.34 -5.11
N ARG A 66 6.95 3.22 -4.11
CA ARG A 66 6.28 4.51 -4.15
C ARG A 66 7.28 5.58 -3.74
N GLU A 67 7.25 6.69 -4.46
CA GLU A 67 8.11 7.83 -4.20
C GLU A 67 7.28 9.10 -4.20
N VAL A 68 7.55 9.97 -3.23
CA VAL A 68 6.98 11.30 -3.15
C VAL A 68 8.09 12.28 -2.82
N THR A 69 8.14 13.37 -3.59
CA THR A 69 9.05 14.49 -3.33
C THR A 69 8.23 15.72 -2.98
N VAL A 70 8.57 16.36 -1.86
CA VAL A 70 7.97 17.62 -1.42
C VAL A 70 9.02 18.72 -1.40
N ALA A 71 8.62 19.91 -1.85
CA ALA A 71 9.41 21.12 -1.66
C ALA A 71 9.16 21.70 -0.26
N LEU A 72 10.20 22.23 0.35
CA LEU A 72 10.16 22.82 1.69
C LEU A 72 10.30 24.34 1.62
N GLY A 73 9.57 25.02 2.50
CA GLY A 73 9.74 26.43 2.81
C GLY A 73 11.07 26.73 3.52
N ALA A 74 11.33 28.01 3.79
CA ALA A 74 12.53 28.42 4.52
C ALA A 74 12.51 27.99 5.99
N ASP A 75 11.32 27.81 6.54
CA ASP A 75 10.96 27.32 7.87
C ASP A 75 10.88 25.79 7.96
N GLY A 76 11.13 25.06 6.87
CA GLY A 76 11.11 23.60 6.84
C GLY A 76 9.73 22.97 6.75
N VAL A 77 8.66 23.77 6.61
CA VAL A 77 7.30 23.27 6.33
C VAL A 77 7.13 22.94 4.85
N VAL A 78 6.11 22.16 4.50
CA VAL A 78 5.80 21.85 3.10
C VAL A 78 5.39 23.13 2.38
N ALA A 79 6.05 23.43 1.26
CA ALA A 79 5.80 24.64 0.49
C ALA A 79 4.32 24.75 0.08
N GLY A 80 3.70 25.88 0.37
CA GLY A 80 2.26 26.11 0.11
C GLY A 80 1.31 25.45 1.12
N SER A 81 1.83 24.90 2.22
CA SER A 81 1.04 24.41 3.36
C SER A 81 1.61 24.96 4.68
N SER A 82 0.87 24.76 5.77
CA SER A 82 1.34 24.96 7.15
C SER A 82 1.80 23.65 7.80
N SER A 83 1.73 22.53 7.08
CA SER A 83 2.10 21.21 7.60
C SER A 83 3.59 20.90 7.41
N VAL A 84 4.15 20.14 8.36
CA VAL A 84 5.47 19.52 8.20
C VAL A 84 5.35 18.14 7.56
N SER A 85 6.37 17.67 6.84
CA SER A 85 6.45 16.26 6.43
C SER A 85 6.62 15.38 7.67
N GLN A 86 5.78 14.36 7.83
CA GLN A 86 5.81 13.45 8.98
C GLN A 86 7.16 12.74 9.10
N ALA A 87 7.64 12.15 8.00
CA ALA A 87 8.89 11.39 7.98
C ALA A 87 10.10 12.29 8.21
N LEU A 88 10.13 13.50 7.64
CA LEU A 88 11.21 14.45 7.89
C LEU A 88 11.20 14.94 9.35
N TRP A 89 10.03 15.29 9.87
CA TRP A 89 9.87 15.74 11.25
C TRP A 89 10.24 14.67 12.28
N LEU A 90 10.01 13.38 11.99
CA LEU A 90 10.46 12.29 12.87
C LEU A 90 11.91 11.89 12.62
N TRP A 91 12.45 12.10 11.41
CA TRP A 91 13.85 11.78 11.12
C TRP A 91 14.79 12.66 11.94
N HIS A 92 14.42 13.93 12.13
CA HIS A 92 15.13 14.89 12.98
C HIS A 92 14.39 15.07 14.29
N LYS A 93 15.03 14.72 15.41
CA LYS A 93 14.40 14.70 16.74
C LYS A 93 13.57 15.97 17.02
N PRO A 94 12.27 15.84 17.33
CA PRO A 94 11.47 16.96 17.80
C PRO A 94 12.07 17.62 19.05
N LEU A 95 12.08 18.96 19.05
CA LEU A 95 12.76 19.74 20.10
C LEU A 95 11.84 20.21 21.23
N ALA A 96 10.52 20.16 21.04
CA ALA A 96 9.54 20.62 22.02
C ALA A 96 8.35 19.66 22.11
N SER A 97 7.75 19.59 23.30
CA SER A 97 6.45 18.97 23.48
C SER A 97 5.35 19.85 22.87
N GLY A 98 4.21 19.24 22.58
CA GLY A 98 3.09 19.90 21.90
C GLY A 98 2.81 19.30 20.52
N CYS A 99 1.87 19.90 19.80
CA CYS A 99 1.38 19.39 18.53
C CYS A 99 1.80 20.28 17.37
N VAL A 100 2.17 19.66 16.26
CA VAL A 100 2.30 20.29 14.96
C VAL A 100 1.26 19.73 14.01
N LEU A 101 0.86 20.53 13.02
CA LEU A 101 0.16 19.97 11.86
C LEU A 101 1.22 19.26 11.00
N GLY A 102 1.03 17.97 10.76
CA GLY A 102 1.93 17.24 9.87
C GLY A 102 1.17 16.51 8.78
N ARG A 103 1.91 16.09 7.78
CA ARG A 103 1.42 15.50 6.55
C ARG A 103 2.11 14.18 6.29
N GLU A 104 1.32 13.12 6.11
CA GLU A 104 1.85 11.82 5.69
C GLU A 104 2.14 11.84 4.18
N GLU A 105 3.31 11.35 3.79
CA GLU A 105 3.86 11.58 2.46
C GLU A 105 3.08 10.89 1.34
N LEU A 106 2.64 9.64 1.56
CA LEU A 106 2.06 8.82 0.49
C LEU A 106 0.57 9.06 0.23
N SER A 107 -0.18 9.50 1.25
CA SER A 107 -1.61 9.83 1.17
C SER A 107 -1.85 11.33 1.08
N GLY A 108 -0.90 12.14 1.55
CA GLY A 108 -1.06 13.59 1.68
C GLY A 108 -2.02 14.00 2.80
N ARG A 109 -2.50 13.07 3.62
CA ARG A 109 -3.39 13.36 4.76
C ARG A 109 -2.67 14.26 5.76
N GLU A 110 -3.35 15.32 6.19
CA GLU A 110 -2.87 16.25 7.22
C GLU A 110 -3.61 16.05 8.54
N GLY A 111 -2.91 16.27 9.65
CA GLY A 111 -3.46 16.05 10.98
C GLY A 111 -2.44 16.26 12.10
N PRO A 112 -2.88 16.16 13.36
CA PRO A 112 -2.04 16.45 14.51
C PRO A 112 -0.96 15.39 14.71
N HIS A 113 0.28 15.85 14.88
CA HIS A 113 1.41 15.08 15.36
C HIS A 113 1.86 15.68 16.67
N CYS A 114 1.66 14.96 17.77
CA CYS A 114 1.83 15.49 19.11
C CYS A 114 2.97 14.78 19.81
N VAL A 115 3.90 15.52 20.40
CA VAL A 115 4.92 15.01 21.31
C VAL A 115 4.45 15.20 22.74
N THR A 116 4.36 14.10 23.48
CA THR A 116 3.96 14.09 24.90
C THR A 116 5.13 13.88 25.83
N THR A 117 6.22 13.26 25.35
CA THR A 117 7.40 12.98 26.17
C THR A 117 8.67 13.19 25.36
N LEU A 118 9.59 13.97 25.91
CA LEU A 118 10.93 14.20 25.39
C LEU A 118 11.95 13.73 26.44
N GLN A 119 12.79 12.79 26.03
CA GLN A 119 13.95 12.33 26.79
C GLN A 119 15.21 12.55 25.93
N GLU A 120 16.38 12.24 26.46
CA GLU A 120 17.66 12.46 25.77
C GLU A 120 17.75 11.70 24.43
N ASP A 121 17.46 10.40 24.42
CA ASP A 121 17.53 9.55 23.22
C ASP A 121 16.16 9.06 22.73
N ARG A 122 15.07 9.51 23.35
CA ARG A 122 13.72 8.98 23.11
C ARG A 122 12.66 10.09 23.02
N VAL A 123 11.70 9.90 22.13
CA VAL A 123 10.51 10.75 21.98
C VAL A 123 9.27 9.86 21.92
N GLU A 124 8.22 10.25 22.62
CA GLU A 124 6.92 9.61 22.54
C GLU A 124 5.81 10.62 22.26
N GLY A 125 4.73 10.14 21.67
CA GLY A 125 3.62 10.98 21.27
C GLY A 125 2.58 10.25 20.45
N THR A 126 1.86 11.00 19.60
CA THR A 126 0.89 10.46 18.66
C THR A 126 1.08 11.02 17.25
N LEU A 127 0.82 10.20 16.23
CA LEU A 127 0.71 10.59 14.83
C LEU A 127 -0.73 10.30 14.41
N PHE A 128 -1.53 11.33 14.09
CA PHE A 128 -2.98 11.17 13.84
C PHE A 128 -3.73 10.43 14.97
N GLY A 129 -3.34 10.66 16.22
CA GLY A 129 -3.90 9.97 17.39
C GLY A 129 -3.34 8.56 17.63
N GLN A 130 -2.57 7.98 16.71
CA GLN A 130 -1.91 6.69 16.91
C GLN A 130 -0.61 6.86 17.72
N PRO A 131 -0.42 6.13 18.83
CA PRO A 131 0.80 6.23 19.62
C PRO A 131 2.07 5.91 18.82
N PHE A 132 3.12 6.69 19.05
CA PHE A 132 4.45 6.41 18.54
C PHE A 132 5.53 6.48 19.62
N ARG A 133 6.62 5.75 19.37
CA ARG A 133 7.87 5.80 20.14
C ARG A 133 9.04 5.85 19.18
N ALA A 134 9.88 6.86 19.30
CA ALA A 134 11.06 7.04 18.46
C ALA A 134 12.33 7.08 19.32
N ARG A 135 13.40 6.49 18.80
CA ARG A 135 14.75 6.56 19.37
C ARG A 135 15.68 7.31 18.43
N TYR A 136 16.61 8.04 19.01
CA TYR A 136 17.53 8.92 18.29
C TYR A 136 18.97 8.67 18.73
N ASP A 137 19.90 8.92 17.82
CA ASP A 137 21.33 8.96 18.15
C ASP A 137 21.71 10.31 18.81
N SER A 138 22.99 10.44 19.16
CA SER A 138 23.55 11.67 19.76
C SER A 138 23.50 12.89 18.84
N ARG A 139 23.21 12.74 17.56
CA ARG A 139 23.01 13.82 16.59
C ARG A 139 21.54 14.18 16.40
N GLY A 140 20.64 13.56 17.18
CA GLY A 140 19.20 13.73 17.03
C GLY A 140 18.67 13.12 15.73
N ARG A 141 19.34 12.12 15.16
CA ARG A 141 18.85 11.37 14.00
C ARG A 141 18.14 10.12 14.44
N MET A 142 16.97 9.88 13.87
CA MET A 142 16.16 8.71 14.20
C MET A 142 16.90 7.40 13.87
N VAL A 143 17.03 6.52 14.86
CA VAL A 143 17.59 5.17 14.72
C VAL A 143 16.50 4.10 14.74
N ALA A 144 15.37 4.37 15.39
CA ALA A 144 14.20 3.50 15.38
C ALA A 144 12.90 4.28 15.60
N LEU A 145 11.81 3.77 15.05
CA LEU A 145 10.45 4.29 15.24
C LEU A 145 9.47 3.13 15.31
N GLU A 146 8.56 3.20 16.27
CA GLU A 146 7.44 2.28 16.45
C GLU A 146 6.14 3.09 16.38
N VAL A 147 5.19 2.65 15.54
CA VAL A 147 3.88 3.27 15.36
C VAL A 147 2.84 2.15 15.23
N GLY A 148 2.08 1.88 16.30
CA GLY A 148 1.25 0.66 16.39
C GLY A 148 2.06 -0.61 16.13
N GLU A 149 1.69 -1.40 15.12
CA GLU A 149 2.37 -2.65 14.74
C GLU A 149 3.54 -2.47 13.77
N SER A 150 3.81 -1.22 13.36
CA SER A 150 4.86 -0.86 12.42
C SER A 150 6.13 -0.48 13.15
N ARG A 151 7.26 -1.02 12.70
CA ARG A 151 8.60 -0.70 13.21
C ARG A 151 9.53 -0.32 12.08
N PHE A 152 10.22 0.79 12.24
CA PHE A 152 11.27 1.26 11.35
C PHE A 152 12.59 1.20 12.11
N THR A 153 13.62 0.58 11.53
CA THR A 153 14.94 0.47 12.15
C THR A 153 15.99 0.91 11.16
N GLN A 154 16.85 1.84 11.55
CA GLN A 154 17.89 2.38 10.69
C GLN A 154 18.85 1.27 10.27
N VAL A 155 19.24 1.29 9.00
CA VAL A 155 20.18 0.33 8.43
C VAL A 155 21.20 1.02 7.54
N PRO A 156 22.42 0.46 7.42
CA PRO A 156 23.42 1.04 6.55
C PRO A 156 23.02 0.97 5.07
N PRO A 157 23.63 1.82 4.22
CA PRO A 157 23.56 1.68 2.77
C PRO A 157 23.91 0.25 2.32
N GLY A 158 23.30 -0.19 1.22
CA GLY A 158 23.50 -1.55 0.67
C GLY A 158 22.71 -2.67 1.35
N THR A 159 22.04 -2.42 2.49
CA THR A 159 21.21 -3.43 3.17
C THR A 159 20.17 -4.03 2.20
N ARG A 160 20.20 -5.36 2.05
CA ARG A 160 19.24 -6.14 1.27
C ARG A 160 18.23 -6.77 2.22
N LEU A 161 16.96 -6.69 1.85
CA LEU A 161 15.91 -7.43 2.55
C LEU A 161 15.84 -8.86 2.02
N ARG A 162 15.60 -9.80 2.93
CA ARG A 162 15.08 -11.12 2.54
C ARG A 162 13.62 -10.97 2.14
N ALA A 163 13.15 -11.83 1.25
CA ALA A 163 11.73 -11.90 0.95
C ALA A 163 10.96 -12.24 2.24
N PRO A 164 9.85 -11.53 2.54
CA PRO A 164 8.99 -11.90 3.66
C PRO A 164 8.35 -13.28 3.39
N PRO A 165 7.81 -13.95 4.42
CA PRO A 165 6.90 -15.08 4.18
C PRO A 165 5.68 -14.64 3.35
N ASP A 166 5.01 -15.59 2.71
CA ASP A 166 3.70 -15.34 2.10
C ASP A 166 2.68 -15.07 3.22
N LEU A 167 2.31 -13.80 3.40
CA LEU A 167 1.38 -13.36 4.44
C LEU A 167 -0.08 -13.70 4.12
N PHE A 168 -0.36 -14.31 2.97
CA PHE A 168 -1.70 -14.56 2.46
C PHE A 168 -2.02 -16.06 2.32
N VAL A 169 -1.00 -16.93 2.28
CA VAL A 169 -1.17 -18.37 2.00
C VAL A 169 -2.03 -19.09 3.05
N ASP A 170 -1.91 -18.70 4.31
CA ASP A 170 -2.61 -19.35 5.42
C ASP A 170 -4.11 -18.99 5.45
N GLY A 171 -4.49 -17.83 4.87
CA GLY A 171 -5.84 -17.31 4.94
C GLY A 171 -6.29 -16.98 6.38
N VAL A 172 -7.59 -16.83 6.57
CA VAL A 172 -8.23 -16.67 7.89
C VAL A 172 -9.19 -17.83 8.16
N PRO A 173 -9.33 -18.28 9.41
CA PRO A 173 -10.26 -19.36 9.74
C PRO A 173 -11.71 -18.95 9.42
N VAL A 174 -12.51 -19.94 9.01
CA VAL A 174 -13.95 -19.78 8.82
C VAL A 174 -14.67 -20.54 9.94
N GLU A 175 -15.50 -19.83 10.70
CA GLU A 175 -16.30 -20.45 11.75
C GLU A 175 -17.63 -20.98 11.20
N GLY A 176 -18.01 -22.19 11.61
CA GLY A 176 -19.24 -22.85 11.20
C GLY A 176 -19.10 -23.69 9.93
N ASP A 177 -20.02 -24.66 9.78
CA ASP A 177 -19.86 -25.74 8.79
C ASP A 177 -20.61 -25.51 7.47
N ARG A 178 -21.72 -24.77 7.49
CA ARG A 178 -22.62 -24.62 6.33
C ARG A 178 -23.26 -23.24 6.27
N GLY A 179 -23.56 -22.81 5.05
CA GLY A 179 -24.28 -21.58 4.77
C GLY A 179 -23.44 -20.52 4.07
N VAL A 180 -24.03 -19.33 3.92
CA VAL A 180 -23.39 -18.19 3.24
C VAL A 180 -22.29 -17.61 4.11
N LEU A 181 -21.23 -17.13 3.47
CA LEU A 181 -20.15 -16.46 4.16
C LEU A 181 -20.59 -15.07 4.61
N GLY A 182 -20.12 -14.66 5.79
CA GLY A 182 -20.33 -13.34 6.35
C GLY A 182 -19.20 -12.93 7.28
N PHE A 183 -19.27 -11.68 7.75
CA PHE A 183 -18.39 -11.17 8.79
C PHE A 183 -19.14 -11.02 10.10
N GLU A 184 -18.46 -11.29 11.20
CA GLU A 184 -18.94 -10.99 12.54
C GLU A 184 -17.91 -10.17 13.33
N PRO A 185 -18.22 -8.91 13.73
CA PRO A 185 -19.43 -8.17 13.38
C PRO A 185 -19.54 -7.86 11.87
N PRO A 186 -20.73 -7.57 11.33
CA PRO A 186 -20.93 -7.38 9.90
C PRO A 186 -20.24 -6.11 9.39
N TRP A 187 -19.63 -6.19 8.20
CA TRP A 187 -19.16 -5.03 7.46
C TRP A 187 -20.17 -4.59 6.41
N PRO A 188 -20.59 -3.32 6.40
CA PRO A 188 -21.42 -2.81 5.32
C PRO A 188 -20.60 -2.78 4.03
N LEU A 189 -21.21 -3.33 2.97
CA LEU A 189 -20.69 -3.28 1.60
C LEU A 189 -21.80 -2.86 0.67
N ALA A 190 -21.51 -1.88 -0.19
CA ALA A 190 -22.44 -1.50 -1.25
C ALA A 190 -22.63 -2.69 -2.20
N ARG A 191 -23.84 -3.26 -2.23
CA ARG A 191 -24.19 -4.34 -3.17
C ARG A 191 -23.99 -3.89 -4.62
N ARG A 192 -24.43 -2.68 -4.95
CA ARG A 192 -24.24 -2.05 -6.25
C ARG A 192 -23.71 -0.63 -6.10
N PRO A 193 -22.42 -0.37 -6.39
CA PRO A 193 -21.91 0.99 -6.47
C PRO A 193 -22.65 1.81 -7.54
N ALA A 194 -22.96 3.06 -7.22
CA ALA A 194 -23.76 3.94 -8.10
C ALA A 194 -23.08 4.29 -9.44
N TRP A 195 -21.77 4.13 -9.52
CA TRP A 195 -20.98 4.45 -10.72
C TRP A 195 -20.91 3.31 -11.74
N LEU A 196 -21.42 2.11 -11.42
CA LEU A 196 -21.46 0.99 -12.37
C LEU A 196 -22.35 1.33 -13.58
N THR A 197 -21.86 1.06 -14.78
CA THR A 197 -22.71 1.10 -15.98
C THR A 197 -23.56 -0.15 -16.06
N GLU A 198 -24.73 -0.03 -16.69
CA GLU A 198 -25.52 -1.20 -17.06
C GLU A 198 -24.88 -1.91 -18.25
N TRP A 199 -24.68 -3.21 -18.11
CA TRP A 199 -24.14 -4.06 -19.15
C TRP A 199 -24.98 -5.31 -19.34
N ARG A 200 -24.89 -5.91 -20.52
CA ARG A 200 -25.56 -7.17 -20.82
C ARG A 200 -24.71 -8.33 -20.30
N GLU A 201 -25.36 -9.33 -19.74
CA GLU A 201 -24.67 -10.49 -19.16
C GLU A 201 -23.81 -11.26 -20.17
N ALA A 202 -24.36 -11.58 -21.35
CA ALA A 202 -23.66 -12.36 -22.36
C ALA A 202 -22.29 -11.76 -22.80
N PRO A 203 -22.18 -10.48 -23.17
CA PRO A 203 -20.88 -9.88 -23.50
C PRO A 203 -19.94 -9.76 -22.30
N ALA A 204 -20.45 -9.55 -21.08
CA ALA A 204 -19.61 -9.54 -19.88
C ALA A 204 -18.98 -10.91 -19.62
N ARG A 205 -19.76 -12.00 -19.74
CA ARG A 205 -19.25 -13.38 -19.65
C ARG A 205 -18.28 -13.73 -20.78
N ALA A 206 -18.52 -13.23 -21.99
CA ALA A 206 -17.61 -13.39 -23.11
C ALA A 206 -16.25 -12.73 -22.82
N LEU A 207 -16.25 -11.51 -22.29
CA LEU A 207 -15.02 -10.84 -21.88
C LEU A 207 -14.27 -11.61 -20.79
N ALA A 208 -14.98 -12.19 -19.81
CA ALA A 208 -14.34 -13.00 -18.77
C ALA A 208 -13.55 -14.18 -19.37
N ARG A 209 -14.14 -14.87 -20.35
CA ARG A 209 -13.47 -15.95 -21.10
C ARG A 209 -12.29 -15.44 -21.93
N GLU A 210 -12.42 -14.29 -22.60
CA GLU A 210 -11.32 -13.67 -23.35
C GLU A 210 -10.13 -13.29 -22.45
N VAL A 211 -10.42 -12.84 -21.22
CA VAL A 211 -9.39 -12.51 -20.23
C VAL A 211 -8.71 -13.77 -19.71
N HIS A 212 -9.50 -14.77 -19.32
CA HIS A 212 -8.99 -16.07 -18.89
C HIS A 212 -8.04 -16.70 -19.93
N ALA A 213 -8.44 -16.70 -21.20
CA ALA A 213 -7.65 -17.23 -22.29
C ALA A 213 -6.37 -16.42 -22.57
N SER A 214 -6.30 -15.16 -22.13
CA SER A 214 -5.14 -14.29 -22.33
C SER A 214 -4.00 -14.48 -21.32
N PHE A 215 -4.19 -15.34 -20.33
CA PHE A 215 -3.16 -15.74 -19.36
C PHE A 215 -2.95 -17.25 -19.44
N PRO A 216 -1.95 -17.72 -20.21
CA PRO A 216 -1.58 -19.14 -20.24
C PRO A 216 -1.25 -19.67 -18.84
N GLU A 217 -0.51 -18.88 -18.07
CA GLU A 217 -0.16 -19.16 -16.68
C GLU A 217 -1.01 -18.33 -15.71
N LYS A 218 -1.71 -19.02 -14.81
CA LYS A 218 -2.62 -18.42 -13.81
C LYS A 218 -1.94 -18.21 -12.45
N LEU A 219 -0.61 -18.31 -12.43
CA LEU A 219 0.19 -18.07 -11.24
C LEU A 219 0.37 -16.57 -11.02
N PRO A 220 0.48 -16.12 -9.76
CA PRO A 220 0.76 -14.73 -9.46
C PRO A 220 2.03 -14.23 -10.14
N SER A 221 2.01 -13.00 -10.64
CA SER A 221 3.13 -12.40 -11.35
C SER A 221 3.24 -10.90 -11.11
N ALA A 222 4.17 -10.23 -11.81
CA ALA A 222 4.24 -8.77 -11.86
C ALA A 222 2.91 -8.11 -12.33
N ALA A 223 2.12 -8.82 -13.15
CA ALA A 223 0.86 -8.32 -13.69
C ALA A 223 -0.20 -8.07 -12.60
N ASP A 224 -0.18 -8.81 -11.49
CA ASP A 224 -1.10 -8.60 -10.36
C ASP A 224 -0.89 -7.22 -9.69
N TRP A 225 0.24 -6.57 -9.96
CA TRP A 225 0.60 -5.28 -9.38
C TRP A 225 0.56 -4.12 -10.38
N SER A 226 0.13 -4.42 -11.61
CA SER A 226 -0.14 -3.43 -12.65
C SER A 226 -1.60 -2.99 -12.59
N ASP A 227 -1.86 -1.68 -12.73
CA ASP A 227 -3.22 -1.13 -12.75
C ASP A 227 -4.10 -1.71 -13.88
N THR A 228 -3.47 -2.20 -14.95
CA THR A 228 -4.13 -2.78 -16.13
C THR A 228 -4.08 -4.31 -16.20
N GLY A 229 -3.35 -4.96 -15.28
CA GLY A 229 -3.07 -6.40 -15.38
C GLY A 229 -2.24 -6.79 -16.61
N ALA A 230 -1.34 -5.92 -17.10
CA ALA A 230 -0.48 -6.21 -18.25
C ALA A 230 0.59 -7.27 -17.92
N GLY A 231 0.79 -8.25 -18.81
CA GLY A 231 1.75 -9.36 -18.63
C GLY A 231 1.25 -10.69 -19.24
N GLU A 232 2.12 -11.68 -19.39
CA GLU A 232 1.74 -12.99 -19.97
C GLU A 232 1.24 -13.99 -18.92
N ALA A 233 1.76 -13.91 -17.69
CA ALA A 233 1.27 -14.65 -16.53
C ALA A 233 0.53 -13.70 -15.58
N GLY A 234 -0.40 -14.21 -14.78
CA GLY A 234 -1.05 -13.42 -13.75
C GLY A 234 -2.05 -14.21 -12.91
N GLY A 235 -2.14 -13.87 -11.63
CA GLY A 235 -3.13 -14.41 -10.72
C GLY A 235 -4.47 -13.68 -10.82
N CYS A 236 -5.27 -13.83 -9.78
CA CYS A 236 -6.63 -13.31 -9.72
C CYS A 236 -6.73 -11.78 -9.86
N LEU A 237 -5.76 -11.03 -9.33
CA LEU A 237 -5.79 -9.57 -9.39
C LEU A 237 -5.44 -9.10 -10.80
N ALA A 238 -4.46 -9.73 -11.46
CA ALA A 238 -4.14 -9.45 -12.86
C ALA A 238 -5.34 -9.69 -13.79
N HIS A 239 -6.06 -10.80 -13.59
CA HIS A 239 -7.26 -11.13 -14.36
C HIS A 239 -8.38 -10.10 -14.15
N ALA A 240 -8.68 -9.77 -12.89
CA ALA A 240 -9.70 -8.77 -12.58
C ALA A 240 -9.34 -7.38 -13.15
N SER A 241 -8.09 -6.92 -12.98
CA SER A 241 -7.61 -5.64 -13.52
C SER A 241 -7.66 -5.61 -15.06
N ARG A 242 -7.27 -6.70 -15.72
CA ARG A 242 -7.35 -6.79 -17.19
C ARG A 242 -8.79 -6.78 -17.69
N PHE A 243 -9.71 -7.46 -17.00
CA PHE A 243 -11.13 -7.37 -17.30
C PHE A 243 -11.62 -5.94 -17.20
N ALA A 244 -11.31 -5.25 -16.09
CA ALA A 244 -11.70 -3.86 -15.89
C ALA A 244 -11.16 -2.92 -16.98
N ALA A 245 -9.88 -3.05 -17.34
CA ALA A 245 -9.27 -2.25 -18.40
C ALA A 245 -9.93 -2.50 -19.77
N ARG A 246 -10.19 -3.77 -20.11
CA ARG A 246 -10.85 -4.13 -21.38
C ARG A 246 -12.34 -3.77 -21.41
N ALA A 247 -13.00 -3.75 -20.25
CA ALA A 247 -14.38 -3.27 -20.10
C ALA A 247 -14.44 -1.74 -20.28
N ALA A 248 -13.51 -1.00 -19.68
CA ALA A 248 -13.39 0.45 -19.84
C ALA A 248 -13.15 0.85 -21.31
N ALA A 249 -12.31 0.11 -22.04
CA ALA A 249 -12.11 0.28 -23.48
C ALA A 249 -13.39 0.07 -24.31
N ARG A 250 -14.40 -0.62 -23.76
CA ARG A 250 -15.74 -0.82 -24.34
C ARG A 250 -16.79 0.14 -23.75
N GLY A 251 -16.37 1.19 -23.05
CA GLY A 251 -17.24 2.17 -22.42
C GLY A 251 -17.98 1.66 -21.18
N GLN A 252 -17.52 0.56 -20.56
CA GLN A 252 -18.17 -0.05 -19.40
C GLN A 252 -17.40 0.24 -18.11
N ARG A 253 -18.11 0.62 -17.06
CA ARG A 253 -17.56 0.78 -15.70
C ARG A 253 -18.00 -0.40 -14.84
N VAL A 254 -17.02 -1.16 -14.38
CA VAL A 254 -17.17 -2.38 -13.58
C VAL A 254 -16.38 -2.24 -12.29
N ALA A 255 -16.70 -3.02 -11.26
CA ALA A 255 -15.94 -3.02 -10.02
C ALA A 255 -14.96 -4.16 -9.91
N LEU A 256 -13.80 -3.85 -9.35
CA LEU A 256 -12.86 -4.83 -8.83
C LEU A 256 -13.32 -5.18 -7.42
N VAL A 257 -13.59 -6.45 -7.18
CA VAL A 257 -13.90 -6.94 -5.84
C VAL A 257 -12.65 -7.58 -5.30
N GLN A 258 -12.15 -7.04 -4.20
CA GLN A 258 -11.12 -7.67 -3.39
C GLN A 258 -11.83 -8.35 -2.24
N GLY A 259 -11.63 -9.66 -2.08
CA GLY A 259 -12.39 -10.44 -1.14
C GLY A 259 -11.69 -11.71 -0.73
N LEU A 260 -12.47 -12.65 -0.22
CA LEU A 260 -12.00 -13.92 0.27
C LEU A 260 -12.69 -15.05 -0.49
N LEU A 261 -11.92 -16.09 -0.81
CA LEU A 261 -12.38 -17.33 -1.40
C LEU A 261 -12.16 -18.49 -0.42
N VAL A 262 -13.20 -19.27 -0.21
CA VAL A 262 -13.17 -20.52 0.57
C VAL A 262 -13.37 -21.68 -0.39
N VAL A 263 -12.36 -22.55 -0.48
CA VAL A 263 -12.39 -23.77 -1.27
C VAL A 263 -12.39 -24.97 -0.32
N ASP A 264 -13.26 -25.95 -0.57
CA ASP A 264 -13.32 -27.24 0.14
C ASP A 264 -13.35 -27.15 1.67
N GLY A 265 -14.02 -26.12 2.22
CA GLY A 265 -14.13 -25.92 3.67
C GLY A 265 -12.84 -25.46 4.35
N GLY A 266 -11.80 -25.13 3.58
CA GLY A 266 -10.54 -24.59 4.08
C GLY A 266 -10.65 -23.14 4.60
N PRO A 267 -9.51 -22.52 4.94
CA PRO A 267 -9.49 -21.12 5.36
C PRO A 267 -9.91 -20.20 4.21
N ALA A 268 -10.45 -19.04 4.56
CA ALA A 268 -10.80 -17.99 3.61
C ALA A 268 -9.52 -17.26 3.17
N ARG A 269 -9.16 -17.38 1.89
CA ARG A 269 -7.92 -16.81 1.34
C ARG A 269 -8.20 -15.59 0.47
N PRO A 270 -7.32 -14.58 0.45
CA PRO A 270 -7.47 -13.42 -0.43
C PRO A 270 -7.65 -13.82 -1.89
N HIS A 271 -8.65 -13.23 -2.53
CA HIS A 271 -9.00 -13.44 -3.92
C HIS A 271 -9.52 -12.14 -4.55
N ALA A 272 -9.52 -12.09 -5.88
CA ALA A 272 -10.03 -10.95 -6.61
C ALA A 272 -10.88 -11.39 -7.82
N TRP A 273 -11.99 -10.70 -8.03
CA TRP A 273 -12.92 -10.95 -9.13
C TRP A 273 -13.60 -9.63 -9.55
N VAL A 274 -14.56 -9.69 -10.49
CA VAL A 274 -15.23 -8.49 -11.00
C VAL A 274 -16.73 -8.52 -10.75
N ARG A 275 -17.29 -7.34 -10.46
CA ARG A 275 -18.73 -7.10 -10.36
C ARG A 275 -19.18 -6.20 -11.51
N VAL A 276 -20.18 -6.65 -12.24
CA VAL A 276 -20.78 -5.97 -13.38
C VAL A 276 -22.20 -5.53 -13.02
N GLY A 277 -22.55 -4.28 -13.30
CA GLY A 277 -23.94 -3.83 -13.20
C GLY A 277 -24.76 -4.38 -14.37
N LEU A 278 -25.89 -5.00 -14.09
CA LEU A 278 -26.84 -5.43 -15.12
C LEU A 278 -27.96 -4.39 -15.32
N ALA A 279 -28.63 -4.46 -16.46
CA ALA A 279 -29.88 -3.74 -16.68
C ALA A 279 -30.93 -4.18 -15.64
N GLY A 280 -31.67 -3.23 -15.07
CA GLY A 280 -32.68 -3.50 -14.05
C GLY A 280 -32.15 -3.53 -12.61
N GLY A 281 -30.93 -3.02 -12.37
CA GLY A 281 -30.41 -2.78 -11.02
C GLY A 281 -29.67 -3.96 -10.37
N GLU A 282 -29.71 -5.16 -10.96
CA GLU A 282 -28.99 -6.34 -10.45
C GLU A 282 -27.48 -6.29 -10.72
N VAL A 283 -26.72 -7.18 -10.07
CA VAL A 283 -25.27 -7.31 -10.27
C VAL A 283 -24.90 -8.72 -10.70
N LEU A 284 -23.88 -8.82 -11.54
CA LEU A 284 -23.27 -10.08 -11.96
C LEU A 284 -21.84 -10.14 -11.45
N GLU A 285 -21.56 -11.15 -10.63
CA GLU A 285 -20.20 -11.47 -10.16
C GLU A 285 -19.56 -12.45 -11.15
N LEU A 286 -18.33 -12.15 -11.58
CA LEU A 286 -17.56 -13.00 -12.50
C LEU A 286 -16.14 -13.16 -11.97
N ASP A 287 -15.65 -14.40 -11.93
CA ASP A 287 -14.24 -14.69 -11.71
C ASP A 287 -13.55 -14.98 -13.06
N PRO A 288 -12.86 -14.00 -13.66
CA PRO A 288 -12.14 -14.23 -14.92
C PRO A 288 -10.92 -15.16 -14.75
N THR A 289 -10.51 -15.49 -13.53
CA THR A 289 -9.33 -16.33 -13.24
C THR A 289 -9.65 -17.80 -13.39
N SER A 290 -10.71 -18.27 -12.73
CA SER A 290 -11.15 -19.67 -12.77
C SER A 290 -12.30 -19.92 -13.73
N LEU A 291 -13.10 -18.90 -14.04
CA LEU A 291 -14.41 -18.98 -14.68
C LEU A 291 -15.47 -19.73 -13.86
N ASP A 292 -15.17 -20.02 -12.59
CA ASP A 292 -16.12 -20.63 -11.68
C ASP A 292 -17.27 -19.67 -11.34
N THR A 293 -18.39 -20.24 -10.92
CA THR A 293 -19.51 -19.44 -10.44
C THR A 293 -19.13 -18.78 -9.11
N VAL A 294 -19.23 -17.46 -9.05
CA VAL A 294 -19.07 -16.70 -7.80
C VAL A 294 -20.34 -16.86 -6.96
N LEU A 295 -20.23 -17.60 -5.86
CA LEU A 295 -21.35 -17.92 -4.97
C LEU A 295 -21.14 -17.31 -3.58
N PRO A 296 -22.20 -16.84 -2.89
CA PRO A 296 -22.09 -16.35 -1.51
C PRO A 296 -21.58 -17.38 -0.48
N THR A 297 -21.61 -18.66 -0.82
CA THR A 297 -21.09 -19.76 0.03
C THR A 297 -19.59 -19.97 -0.10
N THR A 298 -18.97 -19.46 -1.18
CA THR A 298 -17.55 -19.61 -1.48
C THR A 298 -16.81 -18.28 -1.53
N HIS A 299 -17.50 -17.18 -1.87
CA HIS A 299 -16.90 -15.86 -2.00
C HIS A 299 -17.51 -14.88 -1.01
N LEU A 300 -16.63 -14.13 -0.35
CA LEU A 300 -17.00 -13.07 0.57
C LEU A 300 -16.27 -11.78 0.19
N ALA A 301 -17.00 -10.78 -0.31
CA ALA A 301 -16.41 -9.51 -0.68
C ALA A 301 -15.84 -8.81 0.57
N LEU A 302 -14.61 -8.30 0.49
CA LEU A 302 -13.99 -7.51 1.55
C LEU A 302 -14.11 -6.01 1.23
N ALA A 303 -13.90 -5.64 -0.03
CA ALA A 303 -14.07 -4.30 -0.57
C ALA A 303 -14.49 -4.34 -2.04
N VAL A 304 -15.17 -3.28 -2.50
CA VAL A 304 -15.63 -3.11 -3.88
C VAL A 304 -15.08 -1.79 -4.38
N VAL A 305 -14.14 -1.85 -5.33
CA VAL A 305 -13.28 -0.71 -5.68
C VAL A 305 -13.50 -0.29 -7.13
N GLU A 306 -13.50 1.02 -7.37
CA GLU A 306 -13.41 1.58 -8.72
C GLU A 306 -11.99 1.34 -9.28
N PRO A 307 -11.85 0.72 -10.47
CA PRO A 307 -10.54 0.47 -11.08
C PRO A 307 -9.69 1.75 -11.15
N GLY A 308 -8.40 1.64 -10.78
CA GLY A 308 -7.47 2.77 -10.75
C GLY A 308 -7.58 3.67 -9.50
N ARG A 309 -8.52 3.42 -8.58
CA ARG A 309 -8.56 4.09 -7.28
C ARG A 309 -7.71 3.36 -6.23
N PRO A 310 -7.23 4.05 -5.19
CA PRO A 310 -6.53 3.41 -4.08
C PRO A 310 -7.39 2.35 -3.38
N THR A 311 -6.83 1.16 -3.16
CA THR A 311 -7.49 0.03 -2.50
C THR A 311 -7.27 0.00 -0.98
N VAL A 312 -7.25 1.18 -0.35
CA VAL A 312 -6.88 1.32 1.08
C VAL A 312 -7.85 0.56 1.97
N GLU A 313 -9.15 0.66 1.68
CA GLU A 313 -10.21 -0.01 2.45
C GLU A 313 -10.05 -1.53 2.52
N ALA A 314 -9.68 -2.18 1.40
CA ALA A 314 -9.46 -3.62 1.38
C ALA A 314 -8.30 -4.03 2.29
N GLY A 315 -7.21 -3.24 2.26
CA GLY A 315 -6.07 -3.44 3.15
C GLY A 315 -6.45 -3.27 4.61
N GLU A 316 -7.14 -2.18 4.97
CA GLU A 316 -7.58 -1.91 6.34
C GLU A 316 -8.48 -3.02 6.89
N ARG A 317 -9.45 -3.49 6.10
CA ARG A 317 -10.35 -4.58 6.49
C ARG A 317 -9.63 -5.93 6.59
N TRP A 318 -8.66 -6.20 5.71
CA TRP A 318 -7.80 -7.38 5.82
C TRP A 318 -7.00 -7.35 7.13
N LEU A 319 -6.42 -6.20 7.47
CA LEU A 319 -5.69 -6.03 8.72
C LEU A 319 -6.60 -6.19 9.95
N ALA A 320 -7.85 -5.73 9.88
CA ALA A 320 -8.85 -5.92 10.93
C ALA A 320 -9.20 -7.40 11.15
N LEU A 321 -9.33 -8.20 10.09
CA LEU A 321 -9.46 -9.66 10.18
C LEU A 321 -8.24 -10.28 10.89
N LEU A 322 -7.04 -9.87 10.50
CA LEU A 322 -5.79 -10.37 11.11
C LEU A 322 -5.58 -9.91 12.57
N ARG A 323 -6.34 -8.91 13.04
CA ARG A 323 -6.38 -8.50 14.46
C ARG A 323 -7.50 -9.17 15.25
N GLY A 324 -8.35 -9.96 14.58
CA GLY A 324 -9.52 -10.60 15.20
C GLY A 324 -10.64 -9.62 15.54
N GLU A 325 -10.62 -8.40 15.01
CA GLU A 325 -11.71 -7.42 15.18
C GLU A 325 -12.98 -7.88 14.46
N HIS A 326 -12.79 -8.67 13.40
CA HIS A 326 -13.85 -9.33 12.65
C HIS A 326 -13.45 -10.78 12.38
N ARG A 327 -14.46 -11.64 12.26
CA ARG A 327 -14.31 -13.07 12.02
C ARG A 327 -15.08 -13.45 10.76
N VAL A 328 -14.58 -14.41 10.01
CA VAL A 328 -15.31 -14.98 8.86
C VAL A 328 -16.17 -16.12 9.38
N VAL A 329 -17.47 -16.04 9.16
CA VAL A 329 -18.44 -17.01 9.68
C VAL A 329 -19.31 -17.55 8.54
N ARG A 330 -19.88 -18.73 8.75
CA ARG A 330 -20.99 -19.23 7.93
C ARG A 330 -22.30 -18.95 8.65
N ALA A 331 -23.11 -18.06 8.09
CA ALA A 331 -24.45 -17.82 8.58
C ALA A 331 -25.35 -19.01 8.20
N PRO A 332 -26.13 -19.57 9.14
CA PRO A 332 -27.14 -20.57 8.81
C PRO A 332 -28.05 -20.02 7.71
N ALA A 333 -28.41 -20.85 6.73
CA ALA A 333 -29.43 -20.46 5.76
C ALA A 333 -30.68 -20.04 6.53
N ALA A 334 -31.16 -18.81 6.29
CA ALA A 334 -32.45 -18.38 6.82
C ALA A 334 -33.48 -19.43 6.40
N ARG A 335 -34.10 -20.08 7.38
CA ARG A 335 -35.17 -21.06 7.16
C ARG A 335 -36.41 -20.37 6.65
#